data_AF-T0QZA6-F1
#
_entry.id   AF-T0QZA6-F1
#
_cell.length_a   1.000
_cell.length_b   1.000
_cell.length_c   1.000
_cell.angle_alpha   90.00
_cell.angle_beta   90.00
_cell.angle_gamma   90.00
#
_symmetry.space_group_name_H-M   'P 1'
#
loop_
_entity.id
_entity.type
_entity.pdbx_description
1 polymer ?
#
loop_
_entity_poly.entity_id
_entity_poly.type
_entity_poly.pdbx_seq_one_letter_code
_entity_poly.pdbx_strand_id
1 'polypeptide(L)'
;MSSPRPVAAENETRAVARDVMEDSSSEHDSADEYDILYPDPRGRDIMDNSAFLADWIPDVPMDTTLAFTSSLPVQVTVQVASSLVRRVTYCRFNWKTETLRSFLEVLCWTSVTGVAYSLHRDWLWAAQIGFLFGLVMSLCDEVCITGARLLLHRIVAHPDARSLLQRAGFDVATHKRPSGIGSDEAVAIKNVVFGAMALETVHQLYLSTSENIQSFAILSATMGVAFVLMGEVFCLWLPTRRLGLTVQARWTRIPKNWQVHFQRSLLEITCWVACLSYVYSTTASLYSTIGWSSLLGSALCIVGGLDPLEHDANESEDDELSSYWSAWGASNVFVDSANAIVRLQASLQQAHS
;
A
#
# COMPACT_ATOMS: atom_id res chain seq x y z
N MET A 1 -23.51 -44.60 -57.48
CA MET A 1 -24.35 -43.84 -56.52
C MET A 1 -23.82 -44.11 -55.12
N SER A 2 -22.93 -43.26 -54.64
CA SER A 2 -22.46 -43.23 -53.25
C SER A 2 -22.22 -41.77 -52.91
N SER A 3 -23.17 -41.20 -52.17
CA SER A 3 -23.18 -39.81 -51.73
C SER A 3 -22.02 -39.53 -50.77
N PRO A 4 -21.28 -38.42 -50.90
CA PRO A 4 -20.29 -38.02 -49.90
C PRO A 4 -21.00 -37.42 -48.67
N ARG A 5 -20.69 -37.94 -47.48
CA ARG A 5 -21.11 -37.36 -46.18
C ARG A 5 -20.39 -36.02 -45.92
N PRO A 6 -21.03 -35.04 -45.27
CA PRO A 6 -20.42 -33.74 -45.00
C PRO A 6 -19.47 -33.83 -43.79
N VAL A 7 -18.20 -33.50 -44.00
CA VAL A 7 -17.15 -33.44 -42.95
C VAL A 7 -16.94 -32.00 -42.43
N ALA A 8 -17.79 -31.05 -42.83
CA ALA A 8 -17.55 -29.62 -42.58
C ALA A 8 -18.09 -29.07 -41.25
N ALA A 9 -18.99 -29.78 -40.55
CA ALA A 9 -19.67 -29.21 -39.37
C ALA A 9 -18.99 -29.49 -38.02
N GLU A 10 -17.97 -30.37 -37.98
CA GLU A 10 -17.32 -30.77 -36.71
C GLU A 10 -16.03 -29.98 -36.42
N ASN A 11 -15.50 -29.25 -37.41
CA ASN A 11 -14.31 -28.41 -37.27
C ASN A 11 -14.63 -26.96 -36.88
N GLU A 12 -15.84 -26.46 -37.13
CA GLU A 12 -16.24 -25.10 -36.70
C GLU A 12 -16.51 -25.03 -35.19
N THR A 13 -17.10 -26.07 -34.60
CA THR A 13 -17.32 -26.14 -33.14
C THR A 13 -16.02 -26.28 -32.34
N ARG A 14 -14.97 -26.84 -32.95
CA ARG A 14 -13.62 -26.93 -32.35
C ARG A 14 -12.79 -25.66 -32.50
N ALA A 15 -13.08 -24.83 -33.51
CA ALA A 15 -12.44 -23.53 -33.69
C ALA A 15 -13.04 -22.48 -32.75
N VAL A 16 -14.36 -22.46 -32.57
CA VAL A 16 -15.04 -21.53 -31.65
C VAL A 16 -14.74 -21.86 -30.17
N ALA A 17 -14.48 -23.13 -29.83
CA ALA A 17 -14.04 -23.50 -28.49
C ALA A 17 -12.56 -23.15 -28.19
N ARG A 18 -11.77 -22.80 -29.20
CA ARG A 18 -10.34 -22.48 -29.05
C ARG A 18 -10.08 -20.97 -28.97
N ASP A 19 -10.96 -20.15 -29.55
CA ASP A 19 -10.88 -18.68 -29.49
C ASP A 19 -11.49 -18.05 -28.23
N VAL A 20 -12.15 -18.84 -27.37
CA VAL A 20 -12.65 -18.39 -26.06
C VAL A 20 -11.66 -18.72 -24.92
N MET A 21 -10.51 -19.30 -25.26
CA MET A 21 -9.53 -19.81 -24.28
C MET A 21 -8.13 -19.19 -24.43
N GLU A 22 -8.05 -17.99 -25.03
CA GLU A 22 -6.83 -17.18 -25.15
C GLU A 22 -7.13 -15.69 -24.87
N ASP A 23 -7.73 -15.36 -23.72
CA ASP A 23 -7.47 -14.04 -23.10
C ASP A 23 -7.90 -14.02 -21.62
N SER A 24 -7.13 -14.69 -20.77
CA SER A 24 -7.07 -14.32 -19.36
C SER A 24 -5.78 -14.86 -18.77
N SER A 25 -4.79 -13.98 -18.63
CA SER A 25 -3.65 -14.18 -17.75
C SER A 25 -4.14 -14.43 -16.33
N SER A 26 -4.35 -15.70 -15.99
CA SER A 26 -4.57 -16.20 -14.64
C SER A 26 -3.24 -16.20 -13.88
N GLU A 27 -2.74 -15.00 -13.56
CA GLU A 27 -1.72 -14.87 -12.54
C GLU A 27 -2.41 -14.82 -11.18
N HIS A 28 -2.15 -15.90 -10.40
CA HIS A 28 -2.50 -16.11 -8.99
C HIS A 28 -3.85 -16.78 -8.69
N ASP A 29 -3.95 -18.06 -9.06
CA ASP A 29 -4.51 -19.10 -8.18
C ASP A 29 -3.78 -20.45 -8.41
N SER A 30 -2.47 -20.38 -8.67
CA SER A 30 -1.62 -21.58 -8.77
C SER A 30 -1.32 -22.24 -7.43
N ALA A 31 -1.94 -21.78 -6.33
CA ALA A 31 -1.82 -22.48 -5.05
C ALA A 31 -2.72 -23.71 -5.03
N ASP A 32 -3.96 -23.59 -5.51
CA ASP A 32 -4.94 -24.69 -5.35
C ASP A 32 -4.79 -25.80 -6.40
N GLU A 33 -4.50 -25.50 -7.67
CA GLU A 33 -4.35 -26.56 -8.70
C GLU A 33 -3.06 -27.38 -8.52
N TYR A 34 -1.98 -26.73 -8.07
CA TYR A 34 -0.69 -27.39 -7.80
C TYR A 34 -0.75 -28.24 -6.54
N ASP A 35 -1.43 -27.78 -5.48
CA ASP A 35 -1.64 -28.52 -4.22
C ASP A 35 -2.59 -29.73 -4.40
N ILE A 36 -3.49 -29.70 -5.40
CA ILE A 36 -4.38 -30.82 -5.75
C ILE A 36 -3.65 -31.88 -6.60
N LEU A 37 -2.80 -31.48 -7.56
CA LEU A 37 -2.06 -32.41 -8.41
C LEU A 37 -0.79 -32.97 -7.77
N TYR A 38 -0.16 -32.20 -6.88
CA TYR A 38 1.01 -32.59 -6.10
C TYR A 38 0.72 -32.30 -4.62
N PRO A 39 0.06 -33.22 -3.89
CA PRO A 39 -0.10 -33.05 -2.46
C PRO A 39 1.28 -32.84 -1.83
N ASP A 40 1.47 -31.72 -1.14
CA ASP A 40 2.74 -31.33 -0.53
C ASP A 40 3.29 -32.54 0.26
N PRO A 41 4.43 -33.14 -0.15
CA PRO A 41 4.88 -34.37 0.45
C PRO A 41 5.09 -34.13 1.95
N ARG A 42 4.36 -34.88 2.78
CA ARG A 42 4.54 -34.81 4.23
C ARG A 42 6.03 -35.00 4.50
N GLY A 43 6.64 -34.16 5.34
CA GLY A 43 8.10 -34.09 5.48
C GLY A 43 8.82 -35.44 5.67
N ARG A 44 8.11 -36.48 6.13
CA ARG A 44 8.54 -37.88 6.21
C ARG A 44 8.92 -38.49 4.85
N ASP A 45 8.11 -38.25 3.82
CA ASP A 45 8.33 -38.76 2.46
C ASP A 45 9.54 -38.10 1.79
N ILE A 46 9.85 -36.85 2.14
CA ILE A 46 11.03 -36.14 1.64
C ILE A 46 12.31 -36.70 2.28
N MET A 47 12.30 -36.98 3.59
CA MET A 47 13.49 -37.51 4.26
C MET A 47 13.76 -38.96 3.90
N ASP A 48 12.72 -39.81 3.81
CA ASP A 48 12.85 -41.22 3.46
C ASP A 48 13.37 -41.41 2.02
N ASN A 49 13.12 -40.45 1.12
CA ASN A 49 13.51 -40.53 -0.30
C ASN A 49 14.76 -39.70 -0.66
N SER A 50 15.36 -38.95 0.27
CA SER A 50 16.50 -38.07 -0.05
C SER A 50 17.85 -38.77 0.16
N ALA A 51 18.54 -39.06 -0.96
CA ALA A 51 19.91 -39.60 -0.93
C ALA A 51 20.90 -38.67 -0.21
N PHE A 52 20.64 -37.36 -0.22
CA PHE A 52 21.47 -36.36 0.47
C PHE A 52 21.44 -36.52 2.00
N LEU A 53 20.27 -36.70 2.62
CA LEU A 53 20.17 -36.85 4.07
C LEU A 53 20.71 -38.21 4.54
N ALA A 54 20.51 -39.26 3.76
CA ALA A 54 21.07 -40.59 4.04
C ALA A 54 22.61 -40.59 4.07
N ASP A 55 23.25 -39.75 3.24
CA ASP A 55 24.71 -39.70 3.12
C ASP A 55 25.34 -38.73 4.16
N TRP A 56 24.66 -37.63 4.49
CA TRP A 56 25.21 -36.57 5.35
C TRP A 56 24.84 -36.72 6.83
N ILE A 57 23.72 -37.37 7.16
CA ILE A 57 23.22 -37.51 8.55
C ILE A 57 22.66 -38.95 8.79
N PRO A 58 23.52 -39.98 8.82
CA PRO A 58 23.08 -41.38 8.85
C PRO A 58 22.44 -41.83 10.19
N ASP A 59 22.75 -41.19 11.32
CA ASP A 59 22.43 -41.70 12.67
C ASP A 59 21.42 -40.85 13.48
N VAL A 60 20.68 -39.94 12.84
CA VAL A 60 19.73 -39.08 13.57
C VAL A 60 18.32 -39.66 13.52
N PRO A 61 17.60 -39.75 14.67
CA PRO A 61 16.23 -40.25 14.67
C PRO A 61 15.32 -39.34 13.81
N MET A 62 14.77 -39.92 12.74
CA MET A 62 13.96 -39.19 11.74
C MET A 62 12.65 -38.65 12.35
N ASP A 63 12.09 -39.35 13.35
CA ASP A 63 10.87 -38.91 14.04
C ASP A 63 11.11 -37.69 14.97
N THR A 64 12.30 -37.58 15.59
CA THR A 64 12.61 -36.43 16.46
C THR A 64 13.02 -35.21 15.65
N THR A 65 13.70 -35.40 14.52
CA THR A 65 13.96 -34.33 13.56
C THR A 65 12.70 -33.86 12.87
N LEU A 66 11.75 -34.76 12.56
CA LEU A 66 10.39 -34.38 12.13
C LEU A 66 9.69 -33.56 13.18
N ALA A 67 9.62 -34.05 14.41
CA ALA A 67 8.94 -33.35 15.49
C ALA A 67 9.56 -31.96 15.77
N PHE A 68 10.88 -31.85 15.63
CA PHE A 68 11.59 -30.58 15.75
C PHE A 68 11.32 -29.65 14.55
N THR A 69 11.43 -30.14 13.31
CA THR A 69 11.20 -29.35 12.09
C THR A 69 9.73 -28.96 11.90
N SER A 70 8.80 -29.79 12.40
CA SER A 70 7.37 -29.50 12.46
C SER A 70 6.99 -28.64 13.67
N SER A 71 7.94 -28.34 14.56
CA SER A 71 7.64 -27.49 15.71
C SER A 71 7.38 -26.06 15.24
N LEU A 72 6.34 -25.45 15.79
CA LEU A 72 5.96 -24.05 15.53
C LEU A 72 7.16 -23.07 15.62
N PRO A 73 8.04 -23.13 16.65
CA PRO A 73 9.18 -22.22 16.72
C PRO A 73 10.18 -22.40 15.56
N VAL A 74 10.41 -23.62 15.08
CA VAL A 74 11.32 -23.86 13.95
C VAL A 74 10.68 -23.38 12.64
N GLN A 75 9.40 -23.65 12.42
CA GLN A 75 8.68 -23.15 11.24
C GLN A 75 8.66 -21.62 11.18
N VAL A 76 8.35 -20.96 12.31
CA VAL A 76 8.40 -19.49 12.41
C VAL A 76 9.82 -18.99 12.16
N THR A 77 10.84 -19.64 12.73
CA THR A 77 12.23 -19.23 12.53
C THR A 77 12.67 -19.35 11.07
N VAL A 78 12.30 -20.43 10.39
CA VAL A 78 12.61 -20.63 8.96
C VAL A 78 11.86 -19.62 8.08
N GLN A 79 10.60 -19.33 8.39
CA GLN A 79 9.83 -18.28 7.69
C GLN A 79 10.46 -16.89 7.90
N VAL A 80 10.83 -16.56 9.12
CA VAL A 80 11.54 -15.32 9.46
C VAL A 80 12.88 -15.23 8.73
N ALA A 81 13.68 -16.30 8.77
CA ALA A 81 14.99 -16.34 8.13
C ALA A 81 14.87 -16.22 6.61
N SER A 82 13.93 -16.94 5.98
CA SER A 82 13.69 -16.86 4.54
C SER A 82 13.18 -15.48 4.11
N SER A 83 12.34 -14.83 4.92
CA SER A 83 11.90 -13.45 4.70
C SER A 83 13.08 -12.47 4.77
N LEU A 84 13.91 -12.56 5.81
CA LEU A 84 15.12 -11.73 5.95
C LEU A 84 16.12 -11.95 4.81
N VAL A 85 16.35 -13.20 4.41
CA VAL A 85 17.20 -13.50 3.25
C VAL A 85 16.62 -12.86 1.99
N ARG A 86 15.31 -12.98 1.76
CA ARG A 86 14.65 -12.35 0.62
C ARG A 86 14.75 -10.83 0.65
N ARG A 87 14.66 -10.22 1.83
CA ARG A 87 14.84 -8.77 2.03
C ARG A 87 16.19 -8.27 1.55
N VAL A 88 17.24 -9.00 1.92
CA VAL A 88 18.63 -8.64 1.59
C VAL A 88 18.97 -9.00 0.13
N THR A 89 18.59 -10.19 -0.33
CA THR A 89 19.01 -10.71 -1.64
C THR A 89 18.22 -10.13 -2.81
N TYR A 90 16.91 -9.88 -2.63
CA TYR A 90 16.03 -9.37 -3.69
C TYR A 90 15.70 -7.88 -3.51
N CYS A 91 16.68 -7.07 -3.09
CA CYS A 91 16.48 -5.66 -2.78
C CYS A 91 15.76 -4.90 -3.90
N ARG A 92 16.16 -5.07 -5.16
CA ARG A 92 15.55 -4.41 -6.32
C ARG A 92 14.06 -4.77 -6.49
N PHE A 93 13.70 -6.03 -6.24
CA PHE A 93 12.32 -6.47 -6.32
C PHE A 93 11.50 -5.85 -5.19
N ASN A 94 12.01 -5.90 -3.95
CA ASN A 94 11.36 -5.32 -2.78
C ASN A 94 11.13 -3.81 -2.93
N TRP A 95 12.11 -3.10 -3.48
CA TRP A 95 11.96 -1.67 -3.79
C TRP A 95 10.87 -1.37 -4.82
N LYS A 96 10.60 -2.30 -5.75
CA LYS A 96 9.54 -2.16 -6.76
C LYS A 96 8.16 -2.52 -6.20
N THR A 97 8.07 -3.56 -5.37
CA THR A 97 6.79 -4.10 -4.88
C THR A 97 6.33 -3.48 -3.57
N GLU A 98 7.27 -3.14 -2.70
CA GLU A 98 7.04 -2.66 -1.33
C GLU A 98 7.86 -1.39 -1.04
N THR A 99 7.83 -0.44 -1.97
CA THR A 99 8.66 0.78 -1.96
C THR A 99 8.61 1.54 -0.63
N LEU A 100 7.41 1.79 -0.07
CA LEU A 100 7.28 2.51 1.20
C LEU A 100 7.96 1.77 2.36
N ARG A 101 7.77 0.44 2.43
CA ARG A 101 8.40 -0.38 3.47
C ARG A 101 9.92 -0.34 3.35
N SER A 102 10.46 -0.61 2.16
CA SER A 102 11.90 -0.56 1.92
C SER A 102 12.50 0.82 2.17
N PHE A 103 11.78 1.89 1.84
CA PHE A 103 12.19 3.25 2.16
C PHE A 103 12.28 3.47 3.67
N LEU A 104 11.27 3.05 4.43
CA LEU A 104 11.25 3.19 5.90
C LEU A 104 12.31 2.33 6.59
N GLU A 105 12.53 1.11 6.12
CA GLU A 105 13.62 0.23 6.59
C GLU A 105 14.98 0.94 6.44
N VAL A 106 15.26 1.53 5.27
CA VAL A 106 16.51 2.26 5.01
C VAL A 106 16.57 3.58 5.81
N LEU A 107 15.47 4.30 5.92
CA LEU A 107 15.40 5.54 6.69
C LEU A 107 15.71 5.30 8.17
N CYS A 108 15.08 4.29 8.78
CA CYS A 108 15.30 3.91 10.18
C CYS A 108 16.73 3.37 10.38
N TRP A 109 17.23 2.55 9.45
CA TRP A 109 18.60 2.05 9.50
C TRP A 109 19.63 3.18 9.48
N THR A 110 19.51 4.10 8.51
CA THR A 110 20.43 5.23 8.36
C THR A 110 20.33 6.22 9.52
N SER A 111 19.14 6.49 10.04
CA SER A 111 18.94 7.41 11.16
C SER A 111 19.54 6.88 12.46
N VAL A 112 19.30 5.60 12.80
CA VAL A 112 19.88 4.98 14.00
C VAL A 112 21.40 4.89 13.88
N THR A 113 21.92 4.54 12.70
CA THR A 113 23.37 4.55 12.43
C THR A 113 23.97 5.95 12.63
N GLY A 114 23.29 6.98 12.13
CA GLY A 114 23.71 8.37 12.28
C GLY A 114 23.74 8.82 13.74
N VAL A 115 22.69 8.52 14.50
CA VAL A 115 22.63 8.82 15.95
C VAL A 115 23.72 8.06 16.70
N ALA A 116 23.88 6.76 16.43
CA ALA A 116 24.90 5.92 17.05
C ALA A 116 26.31 6.50 16.84
N TYR A 117 26.62 6.90 15.61
CA TYR A 117 27.89 7.54 15.28
C TYR A 117 28.05 8.90 15.98
N SER A 118 26.99 9.72 16.01
CA SER A 118 27.06 11.05 16.63
C SER A 118 27.40 10.99 18.12
N LEU A 119 26.89 9.98 18.83
CA LEU A 119 27.12 9.76 20.25
C LEU A 119 28.47 9.11 20.54
N HIS A 120 28.82 8.04 19.82
CA HIS A 120 29.95 7.17 20.19
C HIS A 120 31.22 7.45 19.37
N ARG A 121 31.10 8.18 18.25
CA ARG A 121 32.20 8.53 17.31
C ARG A 121 32.99 7.33 16.77
N ASP A 122 32.46 6.12 16.93
CA ASP A 122 32.99 4.88 16.39
C ASP A 122 32.11 4.40 15.24
N TRP A 123 32.72 4.31 14.05
CA TRP A 123 32.03 3.90 12.84
C TRP A 123 31.67 2.41 12.87
N LEU A 124 32.49 1.56 13.49
CA LEU A 124 32.29 0.11 13.50
C LEU A 124 31.11 -0.22 14.42
N TRP A 125 31.10 0.39 15.61
CA TRP A 125 30.00 0.27 16.55
C TRP A 125 28.69 0.80 15.97
N ALA A 126 28.72 1.98 15.34
CA ALA A 126 27.54 2.56 14.72
C ALA A 126 26.99 1.67 13.59
N ALA A 127 27.86 1.11 12.75
CA ALA A 127 27.46 0.21 11.68
C ALA A 127 26.85 -1.09 12.23
N GLN A 128 27.42 -1.67 13.30
CA GLN A 128 26.89 -2.89 13.93
C GLN A 128 25.50 -2.65 14.52
N ILE A 129 25.33 -1.58 15.30
CA ILE A 129 24.03 -1.24 15.92
C ILE A 129 23.00 -0.92 14.85
N GLY A 130 23.38 -0.12 13.84
CA GLY A 130 22.53 0.17 12.69
C GLY A 130 22.06 -1.11 12.01
N PHE A 131 22.98 -1.99 11.63
CA PHE A 131 22.65 -3.24 10.94
C PHE A 131 21.72 -4.14 11.76
N LEU A 132 22.03 -4.36 13.03
CA LEU A 132 21.18 -5.15 13.93
C LEU A 132 19.77 -4.55 14.03
N PHE A 133 19.68 -3.22 14.13
CA PHE A 133 18.41 -2.54 14.20
C PHE A 133 17.62 -2.63 12.89
N GLY A 134 18.29 -2.51 11.74
CA GLY A 134 17.67 -2.70 10.42
C GLY A 134 17.09 -4.11 10.25
N LEU A 135 17.78 -5.14 10.73
CA LEU A 135 17.27 -6.51 10.74
C LEU A 135 16.04 -6.68 11.64
N VAL A 136 16.10 -6.13 12.86
CA VAL A 136 14.95 -6.16 13.80
C VAL A 136 13.76 -5.44 13.20
N MET A 137 13.97 -4.32 12.52
CA MET A 137 12.91 -3.57 11.86
C MET A 137 12.24 -4.34 10.73
N SER A 138 13.05 -4.94 9.85
CA SER A 138 12.51 -5.75 8.75
C SER A 138 11.70 -6.94 9.28
N LEU A 139 12.13 -7.53 10.40
CA LEU A 139 11.37 -8.56 11.09
C LEU A 139 10.07 -8.04 11.70
N CYS A 140 10.12 -6.91 12.40
CA CYS A 140 8.95 -6.29 13.01
C CYS A 140 7.90 -5.94 11.95
N ASP A 141 8.29 -5.35 10.82
CA ASP A 141 7.38 -5.04 9.72
C ASP A 141 6.71 -6.31 9.18
N GLU A 142 7.47 -7.37 8.95
CA GLU A 142 6.93 -8.63 8.43
C GLU A 142 5.91 -9.27 9.40
N VAL A 143 6.24 -9.30 10.70
CA VAL A 143 5.36 -9.85 11.75
C VAL A 143 4.10 -8.99 11.89
N CYS A 144 4.25 -7.67 11.96
CA CYS A 144 3.13 -6.75 12.13
C CYS A 144 2.19 -6.77 10.92
N ILE A 145 2.72 -6.85 9.70
CA ILE A 145 1.90 -6.83 8.49
C ILE A 145 1.24 -8.18 8.24
N THR A 146 1.94 -9.28 8.50
CA THR A 146 1.34 -10.62 8.48
C THR A 146 0.24 -10.73 9.54
N GLY A 147 0.49 -10.22 10.75
CA GLY A 147 -0.50 -10.14 11.81
C GLY A 147 -1.71 -9.28 11.43
N ALA A 148 -1.49 -8.11 10.84
CA ALA A 148 -2.55 -7.22 10.37
C ALA A 148 -3.39 -7.87 9.26
N ARG A 149 -2.76 -8.54 8.29
CA ARG A 149 -3.46 -9.31 7.24
C ARG A 149 -4.30 -10.44 7.80
N LEU A 150 -3.76 -11.19 8.76
CA LEU A 150 -4.48 -12.27 9.42
C LEU A 150 -5.69 -11.74 10.19
N LEU A 151 -5.53 -10.64 10.92
CA LEU A 151 -6.62 -9.98 11.63
C LEU A 151 -7.69 -9.50 10.65
N LEU A 152 -7.30 -8.84 9.56
CA LEU A 152 -8.22 -8.40 8.52
C LEU A 152 -8.98 -9.58 7.93
N HIS A 153 -8.29 -10.68 7.59
CA HIS A 153 -8.93 -11.88 7.05
C HIS A 153 -9.93 -12.50 8.03
N ARG A 154 -9.60 -12.57 9.33
CA ARG A 154 -10.53 -13.03 10.38
C ARG A 154 -11.75 -12.12 10.51
N ILE A 155 -11.56 -10.80 10.43
CA ILE A 155 -12.66 -9.84 10.50
C ILE A 155 -13.55 -9.99 9.26
N VAL A 156 -12.97 -10.13 8.07
CA VAL A 156 -13.71 -10.30 6.81
C VAL A 156 -14.44 -11.64 6.74
N ALA A 157 -13.91 -12.70 7.37
CA ALA A 157 -14.57 -14.00 7.46
C ALA A 157 -15.88 -13.96 8.27
N HIS A 158 -16.07 -12.95 9.14
CA HIS A 158 -17.34 -12.75 9.82
C HIS A 158 -18.34 -11.99 8.91
N PRO A 159 -19.52 -12.58 8.61
CA PRO A 159 -20.48 -12.00 7.67
C PRO A 159 -21.01 -10.63 8.11
N ASP A 160 -21.26 -10.46 9.42
CA ASP A 160 -21.73 -9.19 9.98
C ASP A 160 -20.66 -8.09 9.88
N ALA A 161 -19.39 -8.43 10.13
CA ALA A 161 -18.28 -7.50 10.08
C ALA A 161 -17.95 -7.05 8.65
N ARG A 162 -18.10 -7.94 7.65
CA ARG A 162 -17.98 -7.58 6.24
C ARG A 162 -18.97 -6.49 5.84
N SER A 163 -20.24 -6.64 6.25
CA SER A 163 -21.27 -5.64 5.97
C SER A 163 -20.98 -4.29 6.64
N LEU A 164 -20.41 -4.30 7.85
CA LEU A 164 -20.01 -3.09 8.57
C LEU A 164 -18.79 -2.43 7.95
N LEU A 165 -17.79 -3.19 7.50
CA LEU A 165 -16.62 -2.67 6.80
C LEU A 165 -17.00 -2.02 5.46
N GLN A 166 -17.88 -2.66 4.70
CA GLN A 166 -18.43 -2.08 3.47
C GLN A 166 -19.21 -0.79 3.79
N ARG A 167 -20.05 -0.78 4.84
CA ARG A 167 -20.73 0.44 5.31
C ARG A 167 -19.79 1.53 5.81
N ALA A 168 -18.61 1.17 6.32
CA ALA A 168 -17.56 2.09 6.73
C ALA A 168 -16.70 2.58 5.56
N GLY A 169 -16.96 2.09 4.34
CA GLY A 169 -16.25 2.50 3.12
C GLY A 169 -14.90 1.80 2.94
N PHE A 170 -14.72 0.58 3.45
CA PHE A 170 -13.55 -0.25 3.14
C PHE A 170 -13.76 -1.07 1.87
N ASP A 171 -12.70 -1.23 1.09
CA ASP A 171 -12.67 -2.04 -0.12
C ASP A 171 -12.52 -3.50 0.28
N VAL A 172 -13.65 -4.16 0.56
CA VAL A 172 -13.71 -5.59 0.92
C VAL A 172 -14.02 -6.45 -0.31
N ALA A 173 -14.03 -5.87 -1.51
CA ALA A 173 -14.20 -6.62 -2.74
C ALA A 173 -13.01 -7.58 -2.93
N THR A 174 -13.33 -8.83 -3.28
CA THR A 174 -12.43 -9.98 -3.36
C THR A 174 -11.16 -9.70 -4.16
N HIS A 175 -10.02 -9.63 -3.46
CA HIS A 175 -8.61 -9.90 -3.84
C HIS A 175 -8.04 -9.43 -5.20
N LYS A 176 -8.83 -8.91 -6.13
CA LYS A 176 -8.36 -8.28 -7.35
C LYS A 176 -7.97 -6.87 -6.97
N ARG A 177 -6.67 -6.70 -6.68
CA ARG A 177 -6.02 -5.38 -6.75
C ARG A 177 -6.51 -4.77 -8.07
N PRO A 178 -7.19 -3.61 -8.06
CA PRO A 178 -7.72 -3.03 -9.29
C PRO A 178 -6.53 -2.75 -10.20
N SER A 179 -6.32 -3.64 -11.17
CA SER A 179 -5.24 -3.58 -12.13
C SER A 179 -5.60 -2.53 -13.16
N GLY A 180 -5.49 -1.27 -12.75
CA GLY A 180 -5.73 -0.10 -13.57
C GLY A 180 -4.66 0.94 -13.30
N ILE A 181 -4.43 1.82 -14.27
CA ILE A 181 -3.45 2.92 -14.22
C ILE A 181 -3.60 3.75 -12.93
N GLY A 182 -4.83 3.92 -12.44
CA GLY A 182 -5.12 4.62 -11.17
C GLY A 182 -4.62 3.93 -9.89
N SER A 183 -4.41 2.60 -9.89
CA SER A 183 -3.88 1.88 -8.71
C SER A 183 -2.38 2.11 -8.53
N ASP A 184 -1.61 2.04 -9.61
CA ASP A 184 -0.16 2.30 -9.57
C ASP A 184 0.13 3.76 -9.18
N GLU A 185 -0.72 4.66 -9.69
CA GLU A 185 -0.73 6.08 -9.35
C GLU A 185 -1.01 6.33 -7.85
N ALA A 186 -2.05 5.72 -7.28
CA ALA A 186 -2.36 5.84 -5.86
C ALA A 186 -1.25 5.28 -4.95
N VAL A 187 -0.61 4.18 -5.37
CA VAL A 187 0.54 3.61 -4.65
C VAL A 187 1.73 4.57 -4.65
N ALA A 188 2.00 5.24 -5.77
CA ALA A 188 3.07 6.24 -5.85
C ALA A 188 2.84 7.40 -4.87
N ILE A 189 1.62 7.94 -4.79
CA ILE A 189 1.30 9.00 -3.83
C ILE A 189 1.41 8.53 -2.39
N LYS A 190 0.89 7.33 -2.08
CA LYS A 190 1.07 6.74 -0.75
C LYS A 190 2.54 6.78 -0.36
N ASN A 191 3.42 6.29 -1.24
CA ASN A 191 4.85 6.21 -0.97
C ASN A 191 5.47 7.59 -0.73
N VAL A 192 5.11 8.60 -1.54
CA VAL A 192 5.64 9.97 -1.40
C VAL A 192 5.15 10.64 -0.11
N VAL A 193 3.85 10.59 0.15
CA VAL A 193 3.24 11.27 1.31
C VAL A 193 3.73 10.64 2.61
N PHE A 194 3.63 9.32 2.75
CA PHE A 194 4.07 8.63 3.95
C PHE A 194 5.59 8.64 4.10
N GLY A 195 6.35 8.60 3.00
CA GLY A 195 7.80 8.75 3.02
C GLY A 195 8.23 10.13 3.53
N ALA A 196 7.58 11.20 3.07
CA ALA A 196 7.86 12.56 3.53
C ALA A 196 7.46 12.76 5.01
N MET A 197 6.30 12.28 5.43
CA MET A 197 5.88 12.34 6.84
C MET A 197 6.82 11.57 7.75
N ALA A 198 7.30 10.40 7.32
CA ALA A 198 8.26 9.61 8.08
C ALA A 198 9.61 10.32 8.19
N LEU A 199 10.10 10.94 7.11
CA LEU A 199 11.34 11.71 7.15
C LEU A 199 11.24 12.88 8.13
N GLU A 200 10.13 13.62 8.11
CA GLU A 200 9.87 14.70 9.07
C GLU A 200 9.78 14.16 10.51
N THR A 201 9.09 13.05 10.72
CA THR A 201 8.94 12.46 12.06
C THR A 201 10.28 11.98 12.63
N VAL A 202 11.11 11.36 11.79
CA VAL A 202 12.48 10.97 12.18
C VAL A 202 13.34 12.18 12.49
N HIS A 203 13.21 13.27 11.73
CA HIS A 203 13.89 14.53 12.05
C HIS A 203 13.46 15.06 13.42
N GLN A 204 12.17 15.16 13.68
CA GLN A 204 11.66 15.64 14.97
C GLN A 204 12.13 14.76 16.13
N LEU A 205 12.11 13.44 15.92
CA LEU A 205 12.62 12.48 16.89
C LEU A 205 14.13 12.62 17.15
N TYR A 206 14.90 12.94 16.11
CA TYR A 206 16.33 13.22 16.23
C TYR A 206 16.56 14.46 17.10
N LEU A 207 15.79 15.53 16.89
CA LEU A 207 15.90 16.74 17.72
C LEU A 207 15.47 16.50 19.16
N SER A 208 14.45 15.66 19.40
CA SER A 208 13.89 15.46 20.74
C SER A 208 14.59 14.41 21.59
N THR A 209 15.19 13.39 20.96
CA THR A 209 15.55 12.13 21.67
C THR A 209 16.92 11.58 21.26
N SER A 210 17.73 12.32 20.50
CA SER A 210 19.06 11.87 20.07
C SER A 210 20.03 11.57 21.22
N GLU A 211 19.80 12.07 22.43
CA GLU A 211 20.65 11.79 23.60
C GLU A 211 20.58 10.32 24.06
N ASN A 212 19.46 9.63 23.83
CA ASN A 212 19.28 8.23 24.19
C ASN A 212 18.98 7.39 22.96
N ILE A 213 20.00 6.65 22.52
CA ILE A 213 19.93 5.75 21.36
C ILE A 213 18.82 4.70 21.49
N GLN A 214 18.56 4.16 22.67
CA GLN A 214 17.55 3.12 22.86
C GLN A 214 16.14 3.68 22.62
N SER A 215 15.84 4.84 23.22
CA SER A 215 14.55 5.51 23.03
C SER A 215 14.38 5.95 21.58
N PHE A 216 15.41 6.51 20.96
CA PHE A 216 15.40 6.92 19.56
C PHE A 216 15.15 5.73 18.62
N ALA A 217 15.84 4.61 18.86
CA ALA A 217 15.69 3.39 18.09
C ALA A 217 14.25 2.85 18.22
N ILE A 218 13.75 2.62 19.43
CA ILE A 218 12.40 2.08 19.63
C ILE A 218 11.32 2.98 19.01
N LEU A 219 11.42 4.30 19.19
CA LEU A 219 10.44 5.24 18.60
C LEU A 219 10.54 5.31 17.07
N SER A 220 11.74 5.23 16.51
CA SER A 220 11.93 5.13 15.06
C SER A 220 11.32 3.84 14.51
N ALA A 221 11.46 2.74 15.26
CA ALA A 221 10.89 1.46 14.89
C ALA A 221 9.37 1.48 14.87
N THR A 222 8.76 1.92 15.97
CA THR A 222 7.30 1.98 16.09
C THR A 222 6.72 2.93 15.06
N MET A 223 7.40 4.03 14.76
CA MET A 223 7.03 4.95 13.68
C MET A 223 7.06 4.27 12.30
N GLY A 224 8.12 3.51 11.99
CA GLY A 224 8.25 2.81 10.71
C GLY A 224 7.10 1.85 10.48
N VAL A 225 6.87 0.94 11.43
CA VAL A 225 5.76 -0.02 11.40
C VAL A 225 4.42 0.70 11.28
N ALA A 226 4.19 1.75 12.09
CA ALA A 226 2.95 2.49 12.07
C ALA A 226 2.67 3.12 10.69
N PHE A 227 3.67 3.75 10.06
CA PHE A 227 3.47 4.35 8.74
C PHE A 227 3.24 3.32 7.63
N VAL A 228 3.89 2.15 7.69
CA VAL A 228 3.59 1.07 6.74
C VAL A 228 2.15 0.59 6.90
N LEU A 229 1.72 0.30 8.13
CA LEU A 229 0.35 -0.15 8.40
C LEU A 229 -0.69 0.90 8.01
N MET A 230 -0.45 2.17 8.37
CA MET A 230 -1.35 3.28 8.01
C MET A 230 -1.44 3.46 6.50
N GLY A 231 -0.33 3.30 5.78
CA GLY A 231 -0.32 3.35 4.32
C GLY A 231 -1.20 2.27 3.69
N GLU A 232 -1.13 1.04 4.18
CA GLU A 232 -1.98 -0.06 3.70
C GLU A 232 -3.46 0.18 4.06
N VAL A 233 -3.75 0.59 5.30
CA VAL A 233 -5.13 0.90 5.74
C VAL A 233 -5.73 2.04 4.92
N PHE A 234 -4.97 3.07 4.60
CA PHE A 234 -5.45 4.20 3.77
C PHE A 234 -5.71 3.81 2.32
N CYS A 235 -4.97 2.83 1.77
CA CYS A 235 -5.28 2.27 0.46
C CYS A 235 -6.54 1.40 0.48
N LEU A 236 -6.81 0.71 1.59
CA LEU A 236 -8.02 -0.09 1.78
C LEU A 236 -9.27 0.76 2.04
N TRP A 237 -9.11 1.96 2.60
CA TRP A 237 -10.23 2.85 2.91
C TRP A 237 -10.56 3.75 1.71
N LEU A 238 -11.73 3.52 1.09
CA LEU A 238 -12.17 4.22 -0.13
C LEU A 238 -12.16 5.76 -0.01
N PRO A 239 -12.58 6.37 1.11
CA PRO A 239 -12.47 7.81 1.31
C PRO A 239 -11.08 8.33 1.06
N THR A 240 -10.09 7.75 1.73
CA THR A 240 -8.71 8.23 1.65
C THR A 240 -8.13 7.97 0.27
N ARG A 241 -8.47 6.85 -0.35
CA ARG A 241 -8.10 6.57 -1.74
C ARG A 241 -8.67 7.61 -2.71
N ARG A 242 -9.94 7.98 -2.57
CA ARG A 242 -10.59 9.04 -3.39
C ARG A 242 -9.97 10.42 -3.17
N LEU A 243 -9.68 10.76 -1.91
CA LEU A 243 -8.98 11.99 -1.56
C LEU A 243 -7.59 12.03 -2.22
N GLY A 244 -6.84 10.93 -2.12
CA GLY A 244 -5.53 10.78 -2.74
C GLY A 244 -5.57 10.96 -4.26
N LEU A 245 -6.49 10.28 -4.95
CA LEU A 245 -6.67 10.41 -6.41
C LEU A 245 -7.11 11.82 -6.82
N THR A 246 -7.91 12.50 -6.01
CA THR A 246 -8.30 13.89 -6.28
C THR A 246 -7.08 14.82 -6.19
N VAL A 247 -6.32 14.75 -5.08
CA VAL A 247 -5.10 15.55 -4.92
C VAL A 247 -4.09 15.24 -6.02
N GLN A 248 -3.99 13.97 -6.45
CA GLN A 248 -3.18 13.55 -7.58
C GLN A 248 -3.57 14.24 -8.87
N ALA A 249 -4.85 14.14 -9.25
CA ALA A 249 -5.36 14.65 -10.51
C ALA A 249 -5.12 16.16 -10.63
N ARG A 250 -5.13 16.88 -9.51
CA ARG A 250 -4.78 18.31 -9.45
C ARG A 250 -3.32 18.58 -9.86
N TRP A 251 -2.39 17.71 -9.47
CA TRP A 251 -0.96 17.82 -9.78
C TRP A 251 -0.55 17.22 -11.13
N THR A 252 -1.17 16.12 -11.56
CA THR A 252 -0.75 15.43 -12.80
C THR A 252 -1.42 16.02 -14.04
N ARG A 253 -2.65 16.53 -13.91
CA ARG A 253 -3.45 17.06 -15.02
C ARG A 253 -3.55 18.59 -15.00
N ILE A 254 -2.48 19.29 -14.61
CA ILE A 254 -2.44 20.76 -14.47
C ILE A 254 -3.03 21.49 -15.69
N PRO A 255 -2.60 21.23 -16.95
CA PRO A 255 -3.10 22.01 -18.09
C PRO A 255 -4.61 21.89 -18.28
N LYS A 256 -5.17 20.68 -18.07
CA LYS A 256 -6.61 20.42 -18.17
C LYS A 256 -7.38 21.12 -17.05
N ASN A 257 -6.87 21.09 -15.82
CA ASN A 257 -7.48 21.78 -14.68
C ASN A 257 -7.52 23.29 -14.88
N TRP A 258 -6.45 23.90 -15.40
CA TRP A 258 -6.41 25.34 -15.68
C TRP A 258 -7.37 25.77 -16.80
N GLN A 259 -7.58 24.93 -17.81
CA GLN A 259 -8.52 25.22 -18.91
C GLN A 259 -9.98 25.12 -18.47
N VAL A 260 -10.32 24.09 -17.67
CA VAL A 260 -11.72 23.82 -17.26
C VAL A 260 -12.11 24.60 -16.01
N HIS A 261 -11.20 24.75 -15.05
CA HIS A 261 -11.47 25.29 -13.71
C HIS A 261 -10.49 26.41 -13.30
N PHE A 262 -10.27 27.37 -14.20
CA PHE A 262 -9.31 28.47 -14.02
C PHE A 262 -9.41 29.20 -12.66
N GLN A 263 -10.60 29.67 -12.28
CA GLN A 263 -10.79 30.46 -11.04
C GLN A 263 -10.45 29.66 -9.78
N ARG A 264 -10.82 28.37 -9.77
CA ARG A 264 -10.52 27.47 -8.66
C ARG A 264 -9.02 27.21 -8.55
N SER A 265 -8.37 26.83 -9.65
CA SER A 265 -6.92 26.58 -9.67
C SER A 265 -6.11 27.82 -9.31
N LEU A 266 -6.57 29.00 -9.72
CA LEU A 266 -5.96 30.27 -9.31
C LEU A 266 -6.07 30.50 -7.80
N LEU A 267 -7.22 30.24 -7.19
CA LEU A 267 -7.42 30.37 -5.74
C LEU A 267 -6.55 29.35 -4.98
N GLU A 268 -6.57 28.09 -5.40
CA GLU A 268 -5.78 27.01 -4.79
C GLU A 268 -4.28 27.36 -4.79
N ILE A 269 -3.74 27.81 -5.92
CA ILE A 269 -2.31 28.16 -6.05
C ILE A 269 -1.97 29.44 -5.32
N THR A 270 -2.80 30.48 -5.41
CA THR A 270 -2.53 31.75 -4.68
C THR A 270 -2.56 31.56 -3.17
N CYS A 271 -3.52 30.77 -2.66
CA CYS A 271 -3.60 30.45 -1.24
C CYS A 271 -2.43 29.55 -0.80
N TRP A 272 -2.04 28.57 -1.63
CA TRP A 272 -0.87 27.74 -1.39
C TRP A 272 0.43 28.58 -1.33
N VAL A 273 0.67 29.46 -2.31
CA VAL A 273 1.83 30.36 -2.34
C VAL A 273 1.80 31.34 -1.15
N ALA A 274 0.64 31.90 -0.81
CA ALA A 274 0.51 32.80 0.33
C ALA A 274 0.87 32.09 1.65
N CYS A 275 0.41 30.85 1.84
CA CYS A 275 0.78 30.04 2.99
C CYS A 275 2.27 29.70 3.00
N LEU A 276 2.83 29.31 1.85
CA LEU A 276 4.26 29.05 1.68
C LEU A 276 5.09 30.27 2.12
N SER A 277 4.77 31.46 1.60
CA SER A 277 5.45 32.71 1.95
C SER A 277 5.27 33.08 3.42
N TYR A 278 4.06 32.93 3.97
CA TYR A 278 3.76 33.25 5.36
C TYR A 278 4.53 32.34 6.34
N VAL A 279 4.48 31.03 6.13
CA VAL A 279 5.18 30.07 7.01
C VAL A 279 6.69 30.24 6.90
N TYR A 280 7.23 30.52 5.70
CA TYR A 280 8.66 30.81 5.55
C TYR A 280 9.07 32.08 6.29
N SER A 281 8.28 33.14 6.17
CA SER A 281 8.58 34.42 6.85
C SER A 281 8.56 34.32 8.38
N THR A 282 7.80 33.38 8.94
CA THR A 282 7.63 33.21 10.39
C THR A 282 8.57 32.18 10.98
N THR A 283 8.80 31.07 10.31
CA THR A 283 9.61 29.96 10.84
C THR A 283 11.05 29.95 10.33
N ALA A 284 11.34 30.62 9.21
CA ALA A 284 12.62 30.55 8.48
C ALA A 284 13.09 29.11 8.17
N SER A 285 12.21 28.11 8.28
CA SER A 285 12.50 26.69 8.10
C SER A 285 11.85 26.18 6.82
N LEU A 286 12.67 25.74 5.87
CA LEU A 286 12.18 25.18 4.60
C LEU A 286 11.31 23.95 4.81
N TYR A 287 11.63 23.11 5.82
CA TYR A 287 10.89 21.90 6.14
C TYR A 287 9.45 22.22 6.57
N SER A 288 9.30 23.10 7.55
CA SER A 288 7.98 23.52 8.06
C SER A 288 7.18 24.24 6.99
N THR A 289 7.83 25.07 6.18
CA THR A 289 7.22 25.76 5.04
C THR A 289 6.61 24.79 4.04
N ILE A 290 7.37 23.78 3.60
CA ILE A 290 6.88 22.80 2.63
C ILE A 290 5.78 21.93 3.24
N GLY A 291 5.93 21.50 4.50
CA GLY A 291 4.93 20.65 5.18
C GLY A 291 3.57 21.34 5.31
N TRP A 292 3.53 22.51 5.94
CA TRP A 292 2.27 23.23 6.19
C TRP A 292 1.61 23.73 4.91
N SER A 293 2.39 24.23 3.94
CA SER A 293 1.83 24.66 2.66
C SER A 293 1.25 23.48 1.89
N SER A 294 1.93 22.33 1.82
CA SER A 294 1.42 21.14 1.13
C SER A 294 0.15 20.58 1.77
N LEU A 295 0.04 20.64 3.10
CA LEU A 295 -1.17 20.26 3.83
C LEU A 295 -2.33 21.18 3.47
N LEU A 296 -2.12 22.50 3.47
CA LEU A 296 -3.14 23.46 3.06
C LEU A 296 -3.54 23.26 1.59
N GLY A 297 -2.57 23.09 0.69
CA GLY A 297 -2.81 22.84 -0.73
C GLY A 297 -3.67 21.59 -0.95
N SER A 298 -3.37 20.50 -0.24
CA SER A 298 -4.15 19.26 -0.28
C SER A 298 -5.57 19.48 0.25
N ALA A 299 -5.73 20.21 1.36
CA ALA A 299 -7.04 20.54 1.92
C ALA A 299 -7.89 21.38 0.96
N LEU A 300 -7.28 22.38 0.29
CA LEU A 300 -7.96 23.20 -0.72
C LEU A 300 -8.39 22.37 -1.93
N CYS A 301 -7.53 21.44 -2.39
CA CYS A 301 -7.88 20.51 -3.48
C CYS A 301 -9.10 19.66 -3.13
N ILE A 302 -9.22 19.22 -1.87
CA ILE A 302 -10.35 18.42 -1.37
C ILE A 302 -11.61 19.29 -1.27
N VAL A 303 -11.51 20.48 -0.65
CA VAL A 303 -12.64 21.40 -0.44
C VAL A 303 -13.21 21.91 -1.75
N GLY A 304 -12.36 22.14 -2.76
CA GLY A 304 -12.83 22.60 -4.06
C GLY A 304 -13.71 21.60 -4.82
N GLY A 305 -13.76 20.33 -4.38
CA GLY A 305 -14.60 19.28 -4.95
C GLY A 305 -13.81 18.04 -5.36
N LEU A 306 -14.41 16.88 -5.10
CA LEU A 306 -13.94 15.56 -5.51
C LEU A 306 -14.29 15.36 -6.99
N ASP A 307 -13.28 15.05 -7.82
CA ASP A 307 -13.56 14.69 -9.22
C ASP A 307 -14.25 13.31 -9.26
N PRO A 308 -15.26 13.10 -10.12
CA PRO A 308 -15.83 11.77 -10.30
C PRO A 308 -14.74 10.84 -10.83
N LEU A 309 -14.62 9.66 -10.20
CA LEU A 309 -13.74 8.61 -10.68
C LEU A 309 -14.15 8.26 -12.13
N GLU A 310 -13.19 8.25 -13.06
CA GLU A 310 -13.44 7.82 -14.43
C GLU A 310 -14.04 6.40 -14.40
N HIS A 311 -15.15 6.21 -15.13
CA HIS A 311 -15.96 4.99 -15.11
C HIS A 311 -15.17 3.83 -15.69
N ASP A 312 -14.69 2.91 -14.85
CA ASP A 312 -14.38 1.56 -15.30
C ASP A 312 -15.71 0.79 -15.45
N ALA A 313 -15.86 0.06 -16.55
CA ALA A 313 -17.12 -0.45 -17.11
C ALA A 313 -17.84 -1.58 -16.33
N ASN A 314 -17.90 -1.52 -14.99
CA ASN A 314 -18.69 -2.42 -14.15
C ASN A 314 -19.86 -1.65 -13.50
N GLU A 315 -20.90 -1.41 -14.29
CA GLU A 315 -22.09 -0.59 -14.00
C GLU A 315 -22.97 -1.04 -12.80
N SER A 316 -22.62 -2.08 -12.03
CA SER A 316 -23.51 -2.61 -10.98
C SER A 316 -23.11 -2.31 -9.53
N GLU A 317 -21.83 -2.08 -9.21
CA GLU A 317 -21.37 -1.84 -7.82
C GLU A 317 -21.18 -0.35 -7.50
N ASP A 318 -20.89 0.47 -8.51
CA ASP A 318 -20.60 1.90 -8.32
C ASP A 318 -21.84 2.78 -8.10
N ASP A 319 -23.02 2.36 -8.56
CA ASP A 319 -24.27 3.10 -8.37
C ASP A 319 -24.73 3.13 -6.90
N GLU A 320 -24.60 2.02 -6.18
CA GLU A 320 -24.86 1.98 -4.74
C GLU A 320 -23.83 2.80 -3.96
N LEU A 321 -22.55 2.74 -4.37
CA LEU A 321 -21.48 3.44 -3.71
C LEU A 321 -21.56 4.96 -3.93
N SER A 322 -21.88 5.42 -5.14
CA SER A 322 -22.07 6.85 -5.45
C SER A 322 -23.22 7.45 -4.64
N SER A 323 -24.31 6.69 -4.44
CA SER A 323 -25.45 7.11 -3.64
C SER A 323 -25.06 7.32 -2.16
N TYR A 324 -24.27 6.41 -1.58
CA TYR A 324 -23.77 6.51 -0.21
C TYR A 324 -22.87 7.74 -0.02
N TRP A 325 -21.95 7.99 -0.95
CA TRP A 325 -21.03 9.13 -0.85
C TRP A 325 -21.71 10.48 -1.11
N SER A 326 -22.73 10.51 -1.99
CA SER A 326 -23.57 11.70 -2.16
C SER A 326 -24.34 12.02 -0.87
N ALA A 327 -24.82 11.00 -0.15
CA ALA A 327 -25.47 11.14 1.14
C ALA A 327 -24.49 11.55 2.26
N TRP A 328 -23.26 11.00 2.27
CA TRP A 328 -22.21 11.40 3.23
C TRP A 328 -21.78 12.85 3.01
N GLY A 329 -21.58 13.25 1.75
CA GLY A 329 -21.28 14.63 1.36
C GLY A 329 -22.40 15.60 1.76
N ALA A 330 -23.66 15.22 1.57
CA ALA A 330 -24.82 16.03 1.97
C ALA A 330 -25.00 16.21 3.49
N SER A 331 -24.27 15.45 4.32
CA SER A 331 -24.36 15.54 5.79
C SER A 331 -23.26 16.37 6.45
N ASN A 332 -22.29 16.86 5.67
CA ASN A 332 -21.14 17.60 6.18
C ASN A 332 -21.27 19.11 5.93
N VAL A 333 -21.23 19.89 7.01
CA VAL A 333 -21.34 21.37 7.01
C VAL A 333 -20.34 22.02 6.04
N PHE A 334 -19.15 21.43 5.86
CA PHE A 334 -18.13 21.91 4.93
C PHE A 334 -18.53 21.74 3.46
N VAL A 335 -19.20 20.63 3.12
CA VAL A 335 -19.69 20.38 1.75
C VAL A 335 -20.92 21.24 1.47
N ASP A 336 -21.78 21.48 2.46
CA ASP A 336 -22.87 22.46 2.35
C ASP A 336 -22.36 23.88 2.13
N SER A 337 -21.26 24.25 2.79
CA SER A 337 -20.58 25.54 2.58
C SER A 337 -20.02 25.64 1.16
N ALA A 338 -19.36 24.59 0.69
CA ALA A 338 -18.82 24.52 -0.68
C ALA A 338 -19.94 24.56 -1.73
N ASN A 339 -21.04 23.83 -1.52
CA ASN A 339 -22.22 23.86 -2.39
C ASN A 339 -22.91 25.22 -2.38
N ALA A 340 -22.97 25.90 -1.22
CA ALA A 340 -23.49 27.25 -1.14
C ALA A 340 -22.65 28.23 -1.96
N ILE A 341 -21.31 28.12 -1.90
CA ILE A 341 -20.38 28.93 -2.70
C ILE A 341 -20.53 28.64 -4.20
N VAL A 342 -20.64 27.38 -4.59
CA VAL A 342 -20.85 26.98 -6.00
C VAL A 342 -22.20 27.48 -6.53
N ARG A 343 -23.26 27.43 -5.72
CA ARG A 343 -24.58 28.01 -6.09
C ARG A 343 -24.53 29.53 -6.21
N LEU A 344 -23.75 30.20 -5.36
CA LEU A 344 -23.51 31.64 -5.43
C LEU A 344 -22.74 32.02 -6.69
N GLN A 345 -21.77 31.19 -7.10
CA GLN A 345 -21.01 31.39 -8.32
C GLN A 345 -21.87 31.17 -9.57
N ALA A 346 -22.72 30.15 -9.57
CA ALA A 346 -23.66 29.89 -10.66
C ALA A 346 -24.71 31.01 -10.81
N SER A 347 -25.22 31.55 -9.70
CA SER A 347 -26.18 32.68 -9.73
C SER A 347 -25.52 33.97 -10.19
N LEU A 348 -24.25 34.21 -9.85
CA LEU A 348 -23.49 35.37 -10.34
C LEU A 348 -23.17 35.29 -11.84
N GLN A 349 -22.96 34.09 -12.37
CA GLN A 349 -22.80 33.87 -13.82
C GLN A 349 -24.11 34.08 -14.59
N GLN A 350 -25.24 33.64 -14.04
CA GLN A 350 -26.57 33.91 -14.64
C GLN A 350 -26.98 35.38 -14.53
N ALA A 351 -26.47 36.14 -13.56
CA ALA A 351 -26.72 37.57 -13.44
C ALA A 351 -25.88 38.44 -14.40
N HIS A 352 -24.83 37.87 -15.01
CA HIS A 352 -23.96 38.55 -15.99
C HIS A 352 -24.20 38.13 -17.44
N SER A 353 -25.13 37.19 -17.68
CA SER A 353 -25.72 36.89 -18.99
C SER A 353 -27.05 37.61 -19.13
#